data_AF-A0A3M6V922-F1
#
_entry.id   AF-A0A3M6V922-F1
#
_cell.length_a   1.000
_cell.length_b   1.000
_cell.length_c   1.000
_cell.angle_alpha   90.00
_cell.angle_beta   90.00
_cell.angle_gamma   90.00
#
_symmetry.space_group_name_H-M   'P 1'
#
loop_
_entity.id
_entity.type
_entity.pdbx_description
1 polymer ?
#
loop_
_entity_poly.entity_id
_entity_poly.type
_entity_poly.pdbx_seq_one_letter_code
_entity_poly.pdbx_strand_id
1 'polypeptide(L)'
;MQAEYKDLNAEFRSIDYVNLTLHEQMKNTIESDMIISMHGAGLANVIWTRPMTTVVEIFPKPKKRWGYRNMCQFVGCDWHLFRGGQDIIFNKNLEDVNKVIPYDEWMAFFRPLFQKAYGAFNEQQALLRREAS
;
A
#
# COMPACT_ATOMS: atom_id res chain seq x y z
N MET A 1 -7.29 -10.50 7.75
CA MET A 1 -7.45 -9.10 7.28
C MET A 1 -8.87 -8.85 6.75
N GLN A 2 -9.28 -9.32 5.57
CA GLN A 2 -10.63 -9.03 5.02
C GLN A 2 -11.78 -9.31 6.01
N ALA A 3 -11.79 -10.48 6.65
CA ALA A 3 -12.82 -10.86 7.62
C ALA A 3 -12.89 -9.92 8.85
N GLU A 4 -11.78 -9.26 9.20
CA GLU A 4 -11.71 -8.34 10.34
C GLU A 4 -12.33 -6.96 10.03
N TYR A 5 -12.39 -6.59 8.75
CA TYR A 5 -12.88 -5.30 8.29
C TYR A 5 -14.16 -5.41 7.45
N LYS A 6 -14.83 -6.57 7.48
CA LYS A 6 -16.00 -6.88 6.64
C LYS A 6 -17.20 -5.93 6.87
N ASP A 7 -17.30 -5.37 8.07
CA ASP A 7 -18.41 -4.49 8.48
C ASP A 7 -18.10 -3.01 8.18
N LEU A 8 -16.93 -2.73 7.61
CA LEU A 8 -16.52 -1.39 7.17
C LEU A 8 -16.78 -1.21 5.68
N ASN A 9 -16.92 0.04 5.24
CA ASN A 9 -16.95 0.38 3.82
C ASN A 9 -15.52 0.39 3.26
N ALA A 10 -14.88 -0.78 3.22
CA ALA A 10 -13.51 -0.97 2.77
C ALA A 10 -13.39 -2.17 1.83
N GLU A 11 -12.80 -1.95 0.66
CA GLU A 11 -12.54 -2.99 -0.33
C GLU A 11 -11.05 -3.37 -0.32
N PHE A 12 -10.76 -4.68 -0.25
CA PHE A 12 -9.40 -5.20 -0.33
C PHE A 12 -9.23 -5.99 -1.62
N ARG A 13 -8.41 -5.47 -2.53
CA ARG A 13 -8.11 -6.09 -3.83
C ARG A 13 -6.66 -6.57 -3.86
N SER A 14 -6.45 -7.80 -4.32
CA SER A 14 -5.12 -8.29 -4.69
C SER A 14 -4.94 -8.09 -6.19
N ILE A 15 -3.98 -7.26 -6.58
CA ILE A 15 -3.75 -6.89 -7.98
C ILE A 15 -2.42 -7.45 -8.44
N ASP A 16 -2.44 -8.18 -9.55
CA ASP A 16 -1.24 -8.53 -10.32
C ASP A 16 -1.21 -7.66 -11.58
N TYR A 17 -0.21 -6.77 -11.66
CA TYR A 17 -0.09 -5.83 -12.76
C TYR A 17 0.36 -6.46 -14.08
N VAL A 18 0.89 -7.69 -14.08
CA VAL A 18 1.50 -8.31 -15.28
C VAL A 18 0.51 -8.40 -16.45
N ASN A 19 -0.78 -8.61 -16.17
CA ASN A 19 -1.81 -8.78 -17.20
C ASN A 19 -2.68 -7.53 -17.41
N LEU A 20 -2.36 -6.42 -16.76
CA LEU A 20 -3.13 -5.18 -16.86
C LEU A 20 -2.52 -4.23 -17.88
N THR A 21 -3.36 -3.64 -18.72
CA THR A 21 -2.99 -2.49 -19.56
C THR A 21 -2.54 -1.33 -18.68
N LEU A 22 -1.72 -0.42 -19.22
CA LEU A 22 -1.29 0.77 -18.49
C LEU A 22 -2.48 1.57 -17.91
N HIS A 23 -3.57 1.69 -18.70
CA HIS A 23 -4.78 2.36 -18.25
C HIS A 23 -5.38 1.69 -17.00
N GLU A 24 -5.45 0.37 -16.97
CA GLU A 24 -5.95 -0.38 -15.82
C GLU A 24 -5.02 -0.26 -14.61
N GLN A 25 -3.70 -0.29 -14.82
CA GLN A 25 -2.74 -0.08 -13.74
C GLN A 25 -2.89 1.31 -13.11
N MET A 26 -3.00 2.35 -13.94
CA MET A 26 -3.24 3.72 -13.51
C MET A 26 -4.56 3.85 -12.76
N LYS A 27 -5.66 3.31 -13.31
CA LYS A 27 -6.98 3.36 -12.70
C LYS A 27 -6.99 2.72 -11.31
N ASN A 28 -6.47 1.51 -11.18
CA ASN A 28 -6.38 0.82 -9.88
C ASN A 28 -5.57 1.63 -8.86
N THR A 29 -4.49 2.28 -9.31
CA THR A 29 -3.64 3.10 -8.43
C THR A 29 -4.34 4.38 -7.98
N ILE A 30 -4.98 5.11 -8.90
CA ILE A 30 -5.68 6.37 -8.60
C ILE A 30 -6.86 6.13 -7.64
N GLU A 31 -7.58 5.04 -7.86
CA GLU A 31 -8.77 4.66 -7.06
C GLU A 31 -8.42 4.06 -5.69
N SER A 32 -7.14 3.82 -5.39
CA SER A 32 -6.72 3.26 -4.10
C SER A 32 -6.47 4.36 -3.07
N ASP A 33 -7.04 4.23 -1.87
CA ASP A 33 -6.71 5.08 -0.70
C ASP A 33 -5.46 4.55 0.04
N MET A 34 -5.22 3.24 -0.07
CA MET A 34 -4.05 2.59 0.50
C MET A 34 -3.49 1.55 -0.47
N ILE A 35 -2.18 1.56 -0.68
CA ILE A 35 -1.45 0.60 -1.52
C ILE A 35 -0.47 -0.13 -0.63
N ILE A 36 -0.48 -1.47 -0.69
CA ILE A 36 0.43 -2.32 0.05
C ILE A 36 1.12 -3.21 -0.97
N SER A 37 2.45 -3.14 -1.05
CA SER A 37 3.17 -3.91 -2.06
C SER A 37 4.58 -4.25 -1.62
N MET A 38 5.08 -5.37 -2.14
CA MET A 38 6.49 -5.73 -2.06
C MET A 38 7.34 -4.67 -2.77
N HIS A 39 8.53 -4.41 -2.22
CA HIS A 39 9.56 -3.62 -2.90
C HIS A 39 9.87 -4.25 -4.26
N GLY A 40 9.62 -3.52 -5.34
CA GLY A 40 9.84 -4.01 -6.69
C GLY A 40 9.16 -3.14 -7.74
N ALA A 41 9.31 -3.53 -9.01
CA ALA A 41 8.89 -2.73 -10.16
C ALA A 41 7.41 -2.29 -10.11
N GLY A 42 6.53 -3.11 -9.53
CA GLY A 42 5.11 -2.77 -9.38
C GLY A 42 4.88 -1.47 -8.61
N LEU A 43 5.74 -1.12 -7.63
CA LEU A 43 5.64 0.15 -6.89
C LEU A 43 5.99 1.38 -7.72
N ALA A 44 6.51 1.25 -8.95
CA ALA A 44 6.66 2.39 -9.85
C ALA A 44 5.30 3.05 -10.14
N ASN A 45 4.20 2.29 -10.02
CA ASN A 45 2.85 2.80 -10.18
C ASN A 45 2.49 3.91 -9.19
N VAL A 46 3.19 4.05 -8.06
CA VAL A 46 2.84 5.09 -7.05
C VAL A 46 2.92 6.51 -7.61
N ILE A 47 3.58 6.72 -8.74
CA ILE A 47 3.58 8.00 -9.46
C ILE A 47 2.17 8.49 -9.82
N TRP A 48 1.21 7.57 -9.99
CA TRP A 48 -0.19 7.88 -10.33
C TRP A 48 -1.12 7.97 -9.12
N THR A 49 -0.59 7.81 -7.89
CA THR A 49 -1.43 7.92 -6.69
C THR A 49 -1.96 9.34 -6.50
N ARG A 50 -3.10 9.45 -5.82
CA ARG A 50 -3.57 10.75 -5.32
C ARG A 50 -2.69 11.20 -4.15
N PRO A 51 -2.48 12.52 -3.95
CA PRO A 51 -1.85 13.02 -2.73
C PRO A 51 -2.51 12.43 -1.48
N MET A 52 -1.71 12.20 -0.43
CA MET A 52 -2.10 11.58 0.83
C MET A 52 -2.51 10.09 0.77
N THR A 53 -2.45 9.44 -0.40
CA THR A 53 -2.59 7.97 -0.49
C THR A 53 -1.60 7.31 0.46
N THR A 54 -2.05 6.37 1.29
CA THR A 54 -1.15 5.64 2.20
C THR A 54 -0.43 4.55 1.44
N VAL A 55 0.89 4.56 1.39
CA VAL A 55 1.69 3.55 0.69
C VAL A 55 2.52 2.76 1.70
N VAL A 56 2.26 1.47 1.81
CA VAL A 56 3.07 0.54 2.60
C VAL A 56 3.99 -0.24 1.66
N GLU A 57 5.28 -0.01 1.81
CA GLU A 57 6.32 -0.74 1.11
C GLU A 57 6.87 -1.87 1.99
N ILE A 58 6.59 -3.12 1.59
CA ILE A 58 7.14 -4.32 2.22
C ILE A 58 8.53 -4.56 1.65
N PHE A 59 9.54 -4.30 2.47
CA PHE A 59 10.92 -4.15 2.04
C PHE A 59 11.75 -5.37 2.46
N PRO A 60 12.38 -6.10 1.52
CA PRO A 60 13.36 -7.13 1.85
C PRO A 60 14.49 -6.57 2.71
N LYS A 61 14.86 -7.28 3.77
CA LYS A 61 15.90 -6.83 4.72
C LYS A 61 17.23 -6.46 4.05
N PRO A 62 17.76 -7.19 3.06
CA PRO A 62 19.06 -6.85 2.46
C PRO A 62 18.98 -5.67 1.48
N LYS A 63 17.80 -5.32 0.96
CA LYS A 63 17.66 -4.22 0.00
C LYS A 63 17.74 -2.86 0.69
N LYS A 64 18.40 -1.90 0.03
CA LYS A 64 18.58 -0.51 0.49
C LYS A 64 18.37 0.49 -0.66
N ARG A 65 17.27 0.34 -1.41
CA ARG A 65 16.93 1.18 -2.58
C ARG A 65 15.68 2.01 -2.31
N TRP A 66 15.84 3.30 -2.03
CA TRP A 66 14.75 4.17 -1.55
C TRP A 66 14.00 4.93 -2.66
N GLY A 67 14.00 4.40 -3.89
CA GLY A 67 13.41 5.09 -5.04
C GLY A 67 11.92 5.40 -4.86
N TYR A 68 11.15 4.43 -4.37
CA TYR A 68 9.70 4.59 -4.17
C TYR A 68 9.36 5.54 -3.02
N ARG A 69 10.18 5.58 -1.95
CA ARG A 69 10.09 6.62 -0.93
C ARG A 69 10.21 8.02 -1.55
N ASN A 70 11.23 8.24 -2.38
CA ASN A 70 11.46 9.55 -3.00
C ASN A 70 10.32 9.91 -3.96
N MET A 71 9.82 8.93 -4.71
CA MET A 71 8.64 9.10 -5.57
C MET A 71 7.42 9.50 -4.75
N CYS A 72 7.19 8.85 -3.60
CA CYS A 72 6.10 9.23 -2.73
C CYS A 72 6.23 10.63 -2.13
N GLN A 73 7.45 11.05 -1.78
CA GLN A 73 7.70 12.42 -1.34
C GLN A 73 7.38 13.44 -2.44
N PHE A 74 7.67 13.10 -3.70
CA PHE A 74 7.37 13.96 -4.84
C PHE A 74 5.86 14.07 -5.12
N VAL A 75 5.14 12.94 -5.12
CA VAL A 75 3.68 12.90 -5.36
C VAL A 75 2.87 13.40 -4.16
N GLY A 76 3.45 13.31 -2.96
CA GLY A 76 2.79 13.65 -1.70
C GLY A 76 2.00 12.49 -1.08
N CYS A 77 2.38 11.23 -1.32
CA CYS A 77 1.81 10.08 -0.58
C CYS A 77 2.41 9.93 0.84
N ASP A 78 1.61 9.34 1.74
CA ASP A 78 2.03 8.97 3.10
C ASP A 78 2.71 7.60 3.07
N TRP A 79 4.04 7.60 2.94
CA TRP A 79 4.84 6.39 2.74
C TRP A 79 5.30 5.77 4.07
N HIS A 80 5.13 4.45 4.20
CA HIS A 80 5.47 3.66 5.37
C HIS A 80 6.29 2.42 4.99
N LEU A 81 7.37 2.21 5.76
CA LEU A 81 8.29 1.09 5.57
C LEU A 81 7.91 -0.10 6.46
N PHE A 82 7.79 -1.29 5.88
CA PHE A 82 7.70 -2.53 6.64
C PHE A 82 8.87 -3.48 6.31
N ARG A 83 9.68 -3.84 7.31
CA ARG A 83 10.80 -4.81 7.17
C ARG A 83 10.61 -6.11 7.95
N GLY A 84 9.51 -6.20 8.70
CA GLY A 84 9.18 -7.32 9.58
C GLY A 84 8.95 -8.63 8.85
N GLY A 85 8.87 -9.76 9.57
CA GLY A 85 8.77 -11.10 9.00
C GLY A 85 10.10 -11.67 8.49
N GLN A 86 10.01 -12.81 7.80
CA GLN A 86 11.15 -13.57 7.28
C GLN A 86 11.25 -13.46 5.76
N ASP A 87 12.45 -13.17 5.26
CA ASP A 87 12.72 -13.14 3.82
C ASP A 87 12.90 -14.56 3.30
N ILE A 88 12.29 -14.86 2.15
CA ILE A 88 12.52 -16.07 1.37
C ILE A 88 13.31 -15.66 0.13
N ILE A 89 14.55 -16.14 0.05
CA ILE A 89 15.50 -15.81 -1.01
C ILE A 89 15.57 -16.99 -1.97
N PHE A 90 15.13 -16.78 -3.21
CA PHE A 90 15.15 -17.83 -4.25
C PHE A 90 16.40 -17.79 -5.10
N ASN A 91 17.06 -16.63 -5.21
CA ASN A 91 18.24 -16.44 -6.04
C ASN A 91 19.39 -15.73 -5.29
N LYS A 92 20.63 -16.03 -5.67
CA LYS A 92 21.83 -15.43 -5.06
C LYS A 92 21.93 -13.92 -5.26
N ASN A 93 21.26 -13.40 -6.30
CA ASN A 93 21.32 -11.98 -6.67
C ASN A 93 20.35 -11.11 -5.84
N LEU A 94 19.54 -11.74 -4.97
CA LEU A 94 18.54 -11.09 -4.13
C LEU A 94 17.51 -10.31 -4.96
N GLU A 95 17.33 -10.59 -6.25
CA GLU A 95 16.39 -9.84 -7.10
C GLU A 95 14.95 -10.24 -6.80
N ASP A 96 14.74 -11.53 -6.54
CA ASP A 96 13.43 -12.09 -6.20
C ASP A 96 13.45 -12.54 -4.74
N VAL A 97 13.00 -11.65 -3.86
CA VAL A 97 12.87 -11.92 -2.43
C VAL A 97 11.40 -11.80 -2.05
N ASN A 98 10.80 -12.94 -1.69
CA ASN A 98 9.46 -12.94 -1.10
C ASN A 98 9.54 -12.84 0.42
N LYS A 99 8.38 -12.74 1.06
CA LYS A 99 8.28 -12.62 2.51
C LYS A 99 7.20 -13.53 3.08
N VAL A 100 7.50 -14.14 4.22
CA VAL A 100 6.50 -14.69 5.13
C VAL A 100 6.42 -13.76 6.32
N ILE A 101 5.23 -13.21 6.56
CA ILE A 101 4.97 -12.26 7.64
C ILE A 101 3.96 -12.91 8.58
N PRO A 102 4.32 -13.15 9.85
CA PRO A 102 3.35 -13.56 10.87
C PRO A 102 2.17 -12.59 10.95
N TYR A 103 0.94 -13.12 11.07
CA TYR A 103 -0.26 -12.29 11.06
C TYR A 103 -0.25 -11.22 12.16
N ASP A 104 0.13 -11.57 13.38
CA ASP A 104 0.13 -10.65 14.52
C ASP A 104 1.16 -9.53 14.34
N GLU A 105 2.34 -9.86 13.79
CA GLU A 105 3.36 -8.87 13.45
C GLU A 105 2.85 -7.90 12.38
N TRP A 106 2.22 -8.45 11.33
CA TRP A 106 1.62 -7.64 10.28
C TRP A 106 0.54 -6.73 10.82
N MET A 107 -0.39 -7.25 11.63
CA MET A 107 -1.51 -6.48 12.15
C MET A 107 -1.08 -5.43 13.18
N ALA A 108 -0.03 -5.68 13.96
CA ALA A 108 0.54 -4.68 14.87
C ALA A 108 1.04 -3.43 14.12
N PHE A 109 1.59 -3.63 12.91
CA PHE A 109 2.03 -2.54 12.04
C PHE A 109 0.87 -1.92 11.24
N PHE A 110 0.05 -2.76 10.60
CA PHE A 110 -0.97 -2.34 9.64
C PHE A 110 -2.16 -1.63 10.29
N ARG A 111 -2.65 -2.13 11.43
CA ARG A 111 -3.87 -1.64 12.08
C ARG A 111 -3.86 -0.13 12.35
N PRO A 112 -2.81 0.48 12.95
CA PRO A 112 -2.81 1.93 13.19
C PRO A 112 -2.82 2.75 11.88
N LEU A 113 -2.13 2.28 10.84
CA LEU A 113 -2.13 2.95 9.53
C LEU A 113 -3.51 2.92 8.88
N PHE A 114 -4.15 1.75 8.89
CA PHE A 114 -5.50 1.59 8.37
C PHE A 114 -6.51 2.44 9.14
N GLN A 115 -6.45 2.46 10.47
CA GLN A 115 -7.35 3.26 11.31
C GLN A 115 -7.21 4.76 11.00
N LYS A 116 -5.98 5.25 10.82
CA LYS A 116 -5.72 6.64 10.41
C LYS A 116 -6.32 6.94 9.04
N ALA A 117 -6.06 6.10 8.03
CA ALA A 117 -6.55 6.30 6.67
C ALA A 117 -8.09 6.25 6.60
N TYR A 118 -8.70 5.25 7.25
CA TYR A 118 -10.16 5.09 7.29
C TYR A 118 -10.84 6.20 8.10
N GLY A 119 -10.21 6.67 9.18
CA GLY A 119 -10.67 7.85 9.93
C GLY A 119 -10.74 9.10 9.05
N ALA A 120 -9.66 9.41 8.34
CA ALA A 120 -9.59 10.55 7.42
C ALA A 120 -10.65 10.44 6.30
N PHE A 121 -10.87 9.23 5.75
CA PHE A 121 -11.94 8.99 4.79
C PHE A 121 -13.32 9.33 5.38
N ASN A 122 -13.64 8.87 6.59
CA ASN A 122 -14.94 9.14 7.21
C ASN A 122 -15.14 10.63 7.49
N GLU A 123 -14.09 11.34 7.92
CA GLU A 123 -14.13 12.79 8.12
C GLU A 123 -14.44 13.52 6.80
N GLN A 124 -13.75 13.15 5.72
CA GLN A 124 -14.01 13.71 4.39
C GLN A 124 -15.44 13.45 3.92
N GLN A 125 -15.94 12.22 4.10
CA GLN A 125 -17.32 11.88 3.73
C GLN A 125 -18.36 12.66 4.57
N ALA A 126 -18.08 12.89 5.86
CA ALA A 126 -18.96 13.66 6.73
C ALA A 126 -19.03 15.14 6.30
N LEU A 127 -17.90 15.73 5.89
CA LEU A 127 -17.85 17.10 5.36
C LEU A 127 -18.67 17.22 4.08
N LEU A 128 -18.47 16.32 3.12
CA LEU A 128 -19.20 16.32 1.84
C LEU A 128 -20.72 16.17 2.03
N ARG A 129 -21.17 15.37 3.01
CA ARG A 129 -22.60 15.24 3.33
C ARG A 129 -23.18 16.52 3.93
N ARG A 130 -22.41 17.25 4.73
CA ARG A 130 -22.84 18.52 5.33
C ARG A 130 -22.93 19.64 4.29
N GLU A 131 -22.02 19.67 3.31
CA GLU A 131 -22.06 20.63 2.21
C GLU A 131 -23.20 20.37 1.21
N ALA A 132 -23.70 19.14 1.15
CA ALA A 132 -24.82 18.74 0.30
C ALA A 132 -26.22 18.90 0.96
N SER A 133 -26.29 19.32 2.23
CA SER A 133 -27.53 19.54 3.00
C SER A 133 -27.88 21.02 3.07
#